data_AF-A0A671NVZ0-F1
#
_entry.id   AF-A0A671NVZ0-F1
#
_cell.length_a   1.000
_cell.length_b   1.000
_cell.length_c   1.000
_cell.angle_alpha   90.00
_cell.angle_beta   90.00
_cell.angle_gamma   90.00
#
_symmetry.space_group_name_H-M   'P 1'
#
loop_
_entity.id
_entity.type
_entity.pdbx_description
1 polymer ?
#
loop_
_entity_poly.entity_id
_entity_poly.type
_entity_poly.pdbx_seq_one_letter_code
_entity_poly.pdbx_strand_id
1 'polypeptide(L)' 'MIRNLISIHSHVYLSPLLGRCQQLLCIQPSAGMKTKTALKRRCKDCFFVRRRGRLFVFCKSHPRHKQRQG' A
#
# COMPACT_ATOMS: atom_id res chain seq x y z
N MET A 1 -17.90 -48.92 -3.70
CA MET A 1 -19.35 -48.70 -3.83
C MET A 1 -19.58 -47.30 -4.37
N ILE A 2 -20.16 -47.26 -5.58
CA ILE A 2 -21.12 -46.25 -6.04
C ILE A 2 -20.57 -44.96 -6.72
N ARG A 3 -20.98 -44.85 -8.01
CA ARG A 3 -21.15 -43.71 -8.93
C ARG A 3 -19.94 -43.31 -9.79
N ASN A 4 -19.93 -43.63 -11.10
CA ASN A 4 -20.75 -43.07 -12.21
C ASN A 4 -20.38 -41.60 -12.48
N LEU A 5 -20.29 -41.07 -13.70
CA LEU A 5 -20.46 -41.53 -15.07
C LEU A 5 -19.79 -40.44 -15.94
N ILE A 6 -18.87 -40.83 -16.83
CA ILE A 6 -18.72 -40.47 -18.26
C ILE A 6 -18.82 -38.99 -18.71
N SER A 7 -17.79 -38.62 -19.50
CA SER A 7 -17.80 -37.78 -20.73
C SER A 7 -18.13 -36.29 -20.60
N ILE A 8 -17.42 -35.38 -21.27
CA ILE A 8 -17.03 -35.39 -22.69
C ILE A 8 -15.85 -34.43 -22.91
N HIS A 9 -14.88 -34.93 -23.67
CA HIS A 9 -14.14 -34.30 -24.76
C HIS A 9 -13.87 -32.78 -24.81
N SER A 10 -12.66 -32.50 -25.35
CA SER A 10 -12.27 -31.34 -26.15
C SER A 10 -11.92 -30.03 -25.43
N HIS A 11 -10.61 -29.93 -25.22
CA HIS A 11 -9.74 -28.78 -25.48
C HIS A 11 -10.35 -27.51 -26.11
N VAL A 12 -9.75 -26.41 -25.65
CA VAL A 12 -9.69 -25.05 -26.21
C VAL A 12 -10.88 -24.15 -25.84
N TYR A 13 -10.65 -23.17 -24.97
CA TYR A 13 -10.53 -21.75 -25.33
C TYR A 13 -10.37 -20.89 -24.07
N LEU A 14 -9.29 -20.12 -24.05
CA LEU A 14 -9.04 -18.85 -23.36
C LEU A 14 -10.15 -18.30 -22.42
N SER A 15 -9.77 -18.05 -21.17
CA SER A 15 -10.17 -16.86 -20.40
C SER A 15 -9.12 -16.54 -19.34
N PRO A 16 -8.17 -15.62 -19.58
CA PRO A 16 -7.16 -15.25 -18.60
C PRO A 16 -7.58 -13.96 -17.88
N LEU A 17 -8.75 -13.89 -17.24
CA LEU A 17 -9.12 -12.68 -16.50
C LEU A 17 -10.01 -13.04 -15.32
N LEU A 18 -9.41 -12.97 -14.13
CA LEU A 18 -9.99 -12.33 -12.92
C LEU A 18 -8.97 -12.48 -11.79
N GLY A 19 -8.04 -11.52 -11.76
CA GLY A 19 -7.05 -11.35 -10.71
C GLY A 19 -7.73 -11.13 -9.35
N ARG A 20 -7.80 -12.19 -8.55
CA ARG A 20 -7.99 -12.09 -7.11
C ARG A 20 -6.63 -11.81 -6.46
N CYS A 21 -6.18 -10.57 -6.52
CA CYS A 21 -5.26 -10.08 -5.49
C CYS A 21 -6.12 -9.45 -4.40
N GLN A 22 -6.38 -10.24 -3.36
CA GLN A 22 -7.08 -9.80 -2.15
C GLN A 22 -6.45 -8.50 -1.66
N GLN A 23 -7.23 -7.42 -1.66
CA GLN A 23 -6.93 -6.22 -0.90
C GLN A 23 -6.99 -6.60 0.58
N LEU A 24 -5.90 -7.17 1.08
CA LEU A 24 -5.63 -7.26 2.49
C LEU A 24 -5.54 -5.84 3.02
N LEU A 25 -6.46 -5.51 3.92
CA LEU A 25 -6.40 -4.29 4.73
C LEU A 25 -5.01 -4.17 5.36
N CYS A 26 -4.19 -3.28 4.82
CA CYS A 26 -3.07 -2.71 5.56
C CYS A 26 -3.38 -1.24 5.84
N ILE A 27 -4.56 -0.96 6.42
CA ILE A 27 -4.76 0.28 7.15
C ILE A 27 -3.95 0.15 8.43
N GLN A 28 -2.65 0.38 8.32
CA GLN A 28 -1.80 0.65 9.46
C GLN A 28 -1.76 2.17 9.60
N PRO A 29 -2.57 2.81 10.46
CA PRO A 29 -2.29 4.17 10.88
C PRO A 29 -1.12 4.08 11.87
N SER A 30 0.04 3.65 11.39
CA SER A 30 1.25 3.72 12.18
C SER A 30 1.41 5.19 12.58
N ALA A 31 1.58 5.44 13.88
CA ALA A 31 1.96 6.74 14.42
C ALA A 31 3.40 7.11 14.02
N GLY A 32 3.81 6.77 12.78
CA GLY A 32 5.14 6.86 12.22
C GLY A 32 5.24 7.82 11.04
N MET A 33 6.22 7.56 10.18
CA MET A 33 6.60 8.39 9.02
C MET A 33 5.73 8.07 7.80
N LYS A 34 5.10 9.08 7.20
CA LYS A 34 4.24 8.92 6.00
C LYS A 34 4.99 9.31 4.72
N THR A 35 5.12 8.40 3.77
CA THR A 35 5.69 8.70 2.45
C THR A 35 4.66 9.46 1.61
N LYS A 36 5.06 10.60 1.02
CA LYS A 36 4.20 11.48 0.21
C LYS A 36 5.01 12.11 -0.92
N THR A 37 4.36 12.29 -2.07
CA THR A 37 4.91 13.03 -3.22
C THR A 37 5.14 14.51 -2.89
N ALA A 38 4.12 15.16 -2.29
CA ALA A 38 4.19 16.54 -1.83
C ALA A 38 4.21 16.64 -0.30
N LEU A 39 5.20 17.34 0.22
CA LEU A 39 5.38 17.53 1.66
C LEU A 39 4.77 18.85 2.13
N LYS A 40 4.09 18.80 3.28
CA LYS A 40 3.52 20.00 3.91
C LYS A 40 3.65 19.99 5.43
N ARG A 41 3.99 21.14 6.01
CA ARG A 41 3.90 21.37 7.46
C ARG A 41 2.42 21.37 7.86
N ARG A 42 2.13 20.74 9.01
CA ARG A 42 0.76 20.66 9.57
C ARG A 42 0.58 21.48 10.84
N CYS A 43 1.68 21.86 11.49
CA CYS A 43 1.71 22.71 12.67
C CYS A 43 3.00 23.54 12.69
N LYS A 44 3.07 24.51 13.61
CA LYS A 44 4.25 25.36 13.83
C LYS A 44 5.53 24.58 14.13
N ASP A 45 5.42 23.47 14.87
CA ASP A 45 6.59 22.65 15.25
C ASP A 45 7.07 21.68 14.15
N CYS A 46 6.36 21.58 13.02
CA CYS A 46 6.86 20.81 11.88
C CYS A 46 8.10 21.51 11.33
N PHE A 47 9.11 20.82 10.81
CA PHE A 47 10.22 21.45 10.10
C PHE A 47 10.77 20.53 9.01
N PHE A 48 11.36 21.14 7.99
CA PHE A 48 11.94 20.40 6.87
C PHE A 48 13.37 19.98 7.19
N VAL A 49 13.72 18.75 6.80
CA VAL A 49 15.09 18.24 6.91
C VAL A 49 15.42 17.48 5.63
N ARG A 50 16.59 17.72 5.05
CA ARG A 50 17.14 16.87 3.99
C ARG A 50 18.05 15.81 4.59
N ARG A 51 17.79 14.54 4.28
CA ARG A 51 18.61 13.39 4.69
C ARG A 51 18.76 12.45 3.51
N ARG A 52 19.99 12.01 3.20
CA ARG A 52 20.26 11.05 2.11
C ARG A 52 19.58 11.44 0.78
N GLY A 53 19.68 12.72 0.41
CA GLY A 53 19.09 13.27 -0.82
C GLY A 53 17.56 13.43 -0.85
N ARG A 54 16.82 13.04 0.20
CA ARG A 54 15.35 13.17 0.26
C ARG A 54 14.92 14.23 1.26
N LEU A 55 13.82 14.92 0.97
CA LEU A 55 13.19 15.86 1.89
C LEU A 55 12.28 15.11 2.88
N PHE A 56 12.25 15.58 4.12
CA PHE A 56 11.40 15.05 5.19
C PHE A 56 10.74 16.20 5.93
N VAL A 57 9.56 15.93 6.50
CA VAL A 57 8.96 16.76 7.55
C VAL A 57 9.12 16.01 8.85
N PHE A 58 9.78 16.62 9.83
CA PHE A 58 9.81 16.14 11.21
C PHE A 58 8.94 17.03 12.10
N CYS A 59 8.45 16.48 13.20
CA CYS A 59 7.69 17.21 14.22
C CYS A 59 7.93 16.52 15.57
N LYS A 60 8.35 17.29 16.58
CA LYS A 60 8.60 16.77 17.93
C LYS A 60 7.29 16.58 18.70
N SER A 61 6.43 17.59 18.67
CA SER A 61 5.15 17.62 19.42
C SER A 61 4.10 16.64 18.87
N HIS A 62 4.08 16.42 17.55
CA HIS A 62 3.08 15.58 16.88
C HIS A 62 3.72 14.55 15.94
N PRO A 63 4.02 13.32 16.41
CA PRO A 63 4.68 12.27 15.62
C PRO A 63 3.93 11.93 14.31
N ARG A 64 2.60 12.01 14.32
CA ARG A 64 1.72 11.80 13.15
C ARG A 64 1.96 12.76 11.97
N HIS A 65 2.73 13.85 12.16
CA HIS A 65 3.06 14.81 11.11
C HIS A 65 4.33 14.43 10.34
N LYS A 66 5.07 13.41 10.77
CA LYS A 66 6.30 12.96 10.12
C LYS A 66 6.01 12.52 8.68
N GLN A 67 6.72 13.10 7.71
CA GLN A 67 6.56 12.78 6.28
C GLN A 67 7.91 12.60 5.56
N ARG A 68 7.96 11.74 4.53
CA ARG A 68 9.13 11.51 3.65
C ARG A 68 8.77 11.75 2.19
N GLN A 69 9.62 12.44 1.44
CA GLN A 69 9.47 12.64 0.00
C GLN A 69 9.74 11.33 -0.76
N GLY A 70 8.80 10.96 -1.61
CA GLY A 70 8.84 9.74 -2.44
C GLY A 70 7.45 9.15 -2.57
#